data_AF-A0A5S4FPG6-F1
#
_entry.id   AF-A0A5S4FPG6-F1
#
_cell.length_a   1.000
_cell.length_b   1.000
_cell.length_c   1.000
_cell.angle_alpha   90.00
_cell.angle_beta   90.00
_cell.angle_gamma   90.00
#
_symmetry.space_group_name_H-M   'P 1'
#
loop_
_entity.id
_entity.type
_entity.pdbx_description
1 polymer ?
#
loop_
_entity_poly.entity_id
_entity_poly.type
_entity_poly.pdbx_seq_one_letter_code
_entity_poly.pdbx_strand_id
1 'polypeptide(L)'
;MDTHTHEAWTRLGELLLGRRVQLDVRYRNRRTFAAEVGLDYRVLYDIESARRTNFSDTTKRAVEQAYQLKPGNIDQVLKGGDLNANELDRHAAPPQVPVATPEVERRYEDDAEQHIWETPGLSESERRQLIGHLKVMRRAAEAPARDRPQADVHELRRRSS
;
A
#
# COMPACT_ATOMS: atom_id res chain seq x y z
N MET A 1 37.83 10.37 -12.43
CA MET A 1 36.52 9.68 -12.46
C MET A 1 36.52 8.72 -11.31
N ASP A 2 35.75 9.00 -10.27
CA ASP A 2 35.59 8.05 -9.16
C ASP A 2 34.94 6.78 -9.70
N THR A 3 35.71 5.69 -9.76
CA THR A 3 35.21 4.40 -10.24
C THR A 3 34.43 3.75 -9.11
N HIS A 4 33.13 4.03 -9.05
CA HIS A 4 32.22 3.33 -8.14
C HIS A 4 32.14 1.85 -8.51
N THR A 5 31.98 0.98 -7.50
CA THR A 5 31.88 -0.47 -7.70
C THR A 5 30.60 -0.82 -8.44
N HIS A 6 30.60 -1.96 -9.14
CA HIS A 6 29.39 -2.45 -9.82
C HIS A 6 28.24 -2.67 -8.83
N GLU A 7 28.55 -3.13 -7.61
CA GLU A 7 27.57 -3.31 -6.53
C GLU A 7 26.87 -2.01 -6.13
N ALA A 8 27.59 -0.88 -6.08
CA ALA A 8 26.99 0.42 -5.80
C ALA A 8 25.98 0.84 -6.88
N TRP A 9 26.28 0.53 -8.14
CA TRP A 9 25.36 0.75 -9.25
C TRP A 9 24.14 -0.18 -9.22
N THR A 10 24.33 -1.45 -8.85
CA THR A 10 23.23 -2.40 -8.67
C THR A 10 22.28 -1.93 -7.57
N ARG A 11 22.82 -1.53 -6.41
CA ARG A 11 22.04 -0.95 -5.31
C ARG A 11 21.28 0.30 -5.75
N LEU A 12 21.93 1.20 -6.49
CA LEU A 12 21.27 2.38 -7.04
C LEU A 12 20.10 1.98 -7.95
N GLY A 13 20.28 0.99 -8.82
CA GLY A 13 19.23 0.51 -9.71
C GLY A 13 18.01 -0.04 -8.99
N GLU A 14 18.22 -0.81 -7.92
CA GLU A 14 17.15 -1.32 -7.05
C GLU A 14 16.38 -0.20 -6.34
N LEU A 15 17.10 0.78 -5.78
CA LEU A 15 16.51 1.95 -5.13
C LEU A 15 15.68 2.79 -6.11
N LEU A 16 16.20 3.01 -7.33
CA LEU A 16 15.47 3.72 -8.38
C LEU A 16 14.21 2.96 -8.80
N LEU A 17 14.28 1.64 -8.97
CA LEU A 17 13.11 0.82 -9.29
C LEU A 17 12.03 0.95 -8.20
N GLY A 18 12.41 0.85 -6.93
CA GLY A 18 11.49 1.02 -5.80
C GLY A 18 10.84 2.40 -5.82
N ARG A 19 11.65 3.45 -6.02
CA ARG A 19 11.16 4.83 -6.12
C ARG A 19 10.19 5.02 -7.28
N ARG A 20 10.47 4.45 -8.46
CA ARG A 20 9.60 4.53 -9.63
C ARG A 20 8.20 3.99 -9.32
N VAL A 21 8.10 2.86 -8.63
CA VAL A 21 6.81 2.28 -8.22
C VAL A 21 6.12 3.11 -7.13
N GLN A 22 6.89 3.76 -6.25
CA GLN A 22 6.34 4.68 -5.23
C GLN A 22 5.75 5.95 -5.85
N LEU A 23 6.33 6.45 -6.95
CA LEU A 23 5.80 7.61 -7.67
C LEU A 23 4.43 7.31 -8.30
N ASP A 24 4.29 6.16 -8.95
CA ASP A 24 2.99 5.67 -9.45
C ASP A 24 3.09 4.14 -9.69
N VAL A 25 2.06 3.39 -9.30
CA VAL A 25 1.98 1.94 -9.52
C VAL A 25 2.09 1.57 -11.01
N ARG A 26 1.56 2.41 -11.91
CA ARG A 26 1.64 2.24 -13.37
C ARG A 26 3.08 2.29 -13.85
N TYR A 27 3.92 3.05 -13.15
CA TYR A 27 5.33 3.13 -13.45
C TYR A 27 6.08 1.86 -13.15
N ARG A 28 5.49 0.77 -12.65
CA ARG A 28 6.10 -0.57 -12.75
C ARG A 28 6.52 -0.88 -14.19
N ASN A 29 5.77 -0.38 -15.18
CA ASN A 29 6.18 -0.41 -16.58
C ASN A 29 7.17 0.74 -16.89
N ARG A 30 8.43 0.38 -17.14
CA ARG A 30 9.50 1.35 -17.45
C ARG A 30 9.21 2.16 -18.72
N ARG A 31 8.54 1.59 -19.73
CA ARG A 31 8.19 2.33 -20.96
C ARG A 31 7.18 3.44 -20.69
N THR A 32 6.21 3.17 -19.83
CA THR A 32 5.22 4.17 -19.39
C THR A 32 5.92 5.32 -18.66
N PHE A 33 6.78 4.99 -17.69
CA PHE A 33 7.56 6.00 -16.99
C PHE A 33 8.44 6.82 -17.93
N ALA A 34 9.22 6.17 -18.81
CA ALA A 34 10.08 6.82 -19.79
C ALA A 34 9.32 7.84 -20.66
N ALA A 35 8.15 7.45 -21.15
CA ALA A 35 7.31 8.30 -21.99
C ALA A 35 6.77 9.52 -21.24
N GLU A 36 6.31 9.35 -19.99
CA GLU A 36 5.72 10.43 -19.21
C GLU A 36 6.75 11.43 -18.68
N VAL A 37 7.94 10.96 -18.27
CA VAL A 37 9.01 11.84 -17.78
C VAL A 37 9.92 12.39 -18.89
N GLY A 38 9.72 11.94 -20.13
CA GLY A 38 10.51 12.39 -21.29
C GLY A 38 11.97 11.92 -21.29
N LEU A 39 12.27 10.78 -20.66
CA LEU A 39 13.60 10.16 -20.69
C LEU A 39 13.67 9.00 -21.67
N ASP A 40 14.85 8.81 -22.27
CA ASP A 40 15.11 7.66 -23.12
C ASP A 40 15.02 6.37 -22.31
N TYR A 41 14.21 5.42 -22.78
CA TYR A 41 14.04 4.10 -22.18
C TYR A 41 15.37 3.36 -21.98
N ARG A 42 16.31 3.51 -22.92
CA ARG A 42 17.64 2.89 -22.89
C ARG A 42 18.46 3.42 -21.72
N VAL A 43 18.40 4.73 -21.45
CA VAL A 43 19.10 5.35 -20.29
C VAL A 43 18.56 4.76 -19.00
N LEU A 44 17.23 4.69 -18.85
CA LEU A 44 16.57 4.12 -17.68
C LEU A 44 16.89 2.63 -17.51
N TYR A 45 16.87 1.87 -18.61
CA TYR A 45 17.24 0.45 -18.57
C TYR A 45 18.70 0.28 -18.14
N ASP A 46 19.62 1.02 -18.74
CA ASP A 46 21.04 0.87 -18.50
C ASP A 46 21.42 1.25 -17.05
N ILE A 47 20.77 2.27 -16.46
CA ILE A 47 21.02 2.70 -15.08
C ILE A 47 20.34 1.79 -14.06
N GLU A 48 19.06 1.41 -14.26
CA GLU A 48 18.34 0.55 -13.31
C GLU A 48 18.88 -0.89 -13.27
N SER A 49 19.50 -1.35 -14.37
CA SER A 49 20.11 -2.68 -14.44
C SER A 49 21.61 -2.68 -14.14
N ALA A 50 22.20 -1.52 -13.82
CA ALA A 50 23.64 -1.34 -13.71
C ALA A 50 24.45 -1.82 -14.94
N ARG A 51 23.79 -1.98 -16.11
CA ARG A 51 24.45 -2.42 -17.35
C ARG A 51 25.51 -1.44 -17.82
N ARG A 52 25.28 -0.16 -17.57
CA ARG A 52 26.25 0.91 -17.82
C ARG A 52 26.47 1.68 -16.52
N THR A 53 27.70 2.09 -16.27
CA THR A 53 28.11 2.73 -15.01
C THR A 53 28.88 4.04 -15.22
N ASN A 54 28.99 4.50 -16.47
CA ASN A 54 29.75 5.68 -16.89
C ASN A 54 28.82 6.74 -17.52
N PHE A 55 27.83 7.18 -16.76
CA PHE A 55 26.92 8.26 -17.15
C PHE A 55 27.56 9.63 -16.92
N SER A 56 27.26 10.58 -17.81
CA SER A 56 27.66 11.98 -17.63
C SER A 56 26.84 12.65 -16.55
N ASP A 57 27.35 13.74 -15.98
CA ASP A 57 26.62 14.51 -14.96
C ASP A 57 25.31 15.08 -15.49
N THR A 58 25.25 15.47 -16.77
CA THR A 58 24.00 15.88 -17.43
C THR A 58 22.96 14.77 -17.41
N THR A 59 23.36 13.53 -17.74
CA THR A 59 22.44 12.39 -17.70
C THR A 59 22.03 12.07 -16.26
N LYS A 60 22.95 12.09 -15.30
CA LYS A 60 22.62 11.89 -13.88
C LYS A 60 21.59 12.92 -13.40
N ARG A 61 21.76 14.20 -13.72
CA ARG A 61 20.79 15.27 -13.37
C ARG A 61 19.42 15.06 -14.01
N ALA A 62 19.38 14.64 -15.28
CA ALA A 62 18.11 14.33 -15.94
C ALA A 62 17.39 13.15 -15.26
N VAL A 63 18.15 12.12 -14.84
CA VAL A 63 17.61 11.00 -14.05
C VAL A 63 17.14 11.49 -12.68
N GLU A 64 17.93 12.28 -11.95
CA GLU A 64 17.53 12.86 -10.67
C GLU A 64 16.22 13.64 -10.78
N GLN A 65 16.07 14.45 -11.83
CA GLN A 65 14.83 15.18 -12.09
C GLN A 65 13.64 14.25 -12.34
N ALA A 66 13.81 13.22 -13.18
CA ALA A 66 12.73 12.29 -13.50
C ALA A 66 12.26 11.44 -12.31
N TYR A 67 13.18 11.04 -11.43
CA TYR A 67 12.85 10.32 -10.18
C TYR A 67 12.52 11.26 -9.02
N GLN A 68 12.46 12.57 -9.28
CA GLN A 68 12.16 13.62 -8.32
C GLN A 68 13.08 13.56 -7.09
N LEU A 69 14.39 13.45 -7.33
CA LEU A 69 15.44 13.38 -6.31
C LEU A 69 16.07 14.75 -6.06
N LYS A 70 16.74 14.90 -4.91
CA LYS A 70 17.62 16.05 -4.68
C LYS A 70 18.80 16.02 -5.69
N PRO A 71 19.23 17.18 -6.21
CA PRO A 71 20.40 17.24 -7.09
C PRO A 71 21.65 16.64 -6.45
N GLY A 72 22.41 15.84 -7.18
CA GLY A 72 23.62 15.16 -6.71
C GLY A 72 23.37 13.91 -5.85
N ASN A 73 22.11 13.50 -5.70
CA ASN A 73 21.77 12.34 -4.88
C ASN A 73 22.21 11.01 -5.52
N ILE A 74 22.32 10.91 -6.85
CA ILE A 74 22.90 9.72 -7.49
C ILE A 74 24.33 9.50 -7.00
N ASP A 75 25.17 10.54 -7.02
CA ASP A 75 26.55 10.44 -6.56
C ASP A 75 26.65 10.19 -5.05
N GLN A 76 25.69 10.69 -4.26
CA GLN A 76 25.59 10.39 -2.83
C GLN A 76 25.29 8.90 -2.58
N VAL A 77 24.36 8.31 -3.33
CA VAL A 77 24.02 6.89 -3.22
C VAL A 77 25.19 6.01 -3.65
N LEU A 78 25.89 6.39 -4.71
CA LEU A 78 27.09 5.68 -5.17
C LEU A 78 28.27 5.74 -4.18
N LYS A 79 28.25 6.69 -3.24
CA LYS A 79 29.19 6.79 -2.10
C LYS A 79 28.70 6.05 -0.85
N GLY A 80 27.59 5.32 -0.93
CA GLY A 80 27.01 4.55 0.17
C GLY A 80 25.91 5.27 0.95
N GLY A 81 25.52 6.48 0.55
CA GLY A 81 24.36 7.17 1.13
C GLY A 81 23.01 6.61 0.65
N ASP A 82 21.93 7.23 1.08
CA ASP A 82 20.55 6.84 0.73
C ASP A 82 19.91 7.76 -0.32
N LEU A 83 18.83 7.25 -0.91
CA LEU A 83 18.05 7.95 -1.93
C LEU A 83 17.15 9.01 -1.25
N ASN A 84 17.35 10.28 -1.60
CA ASN A 84 16.65 11.41 -1.00
C ASN A 84 15.71 12.04 -2.03
N ALA A 85 14.40 11.89 -1.79
CA ALA A 85 13.37 12.57 -2.56
C ALA A 85 13.49 14.10 -2.41
N ASN A 86 13.18 14.81 -3.48
CA ASN A 86 13.03 16.26 -3.43
C ASN A 86 11.76 16.61 -2.63
N GLU A 87 11.85 17.60 -1.74
CA GLU A 87 10.76 17.98 -0.82
C GLU A 87 9.53 18.53 -1.55
N LEU A 88 9.66 18.89 -2.82
CA LEU A 88 8.55 19.21 -3.73
C LEU A 88 7.58 18.03 -3.93
N ASP A 89 7.99 16.80 -3.60
CA ASP A 89 7.16 15.59 -3.62
C ASP A 89 6.23 15.46 -2.39
N ARG A 90 6.24 16.39 -1.44
CA ARG A 90 5.14 16.45 -0.44
C ARG A 90 3.76 16.63 -1.09
N HIS A 91 3.72 17.10 -2.34
CA HIS A 91 2.50 17.31 -3.11
C HIS A 91 2.16 16.23 -4.14
N ALA A 92 3.04 15.24 -4.37
CA ALA A 92 2.81 14.12 -5.30
C ALA A 92 2.87 12.72 -4.65
N ALA A 93 3.14 12.64 -3.35
CA ALA A 93 2.43 11.65 -2.55
C ALA A 93 0.92 11.83 -2.82
N PRO A 94 0.10 10.76 -3.01
CA PRO A 94 -1.32 10.90 -2.71
C PRO A 94 -1.35 11.56 -1.34
N PRO A 95 -2.15 12.61 -1.10
CA PRO A 95 -2.03 13.39 0.11
C PRO A 95 -1.80 12.40 1.23
N GLN A 96 -0.60 12.45 1.84
CA GLN A 96 -0.56 12.18 3.26
C GLN A 96 -1.42 13.31 3.76
N VAL A 97 -2.73 13.09 3.69
CA VAL A 97 -3.68 13.71 4.57
C VAL A 97 -2.90 13.63 5.86
N PRO A 98 -2.51 14.78 6.48
CA PRO A 98 -2.36 14.70 7.91
C PRO A 98 -3.57 13.89 8.32
N VAL A 99 -3.39 12.82 9.08
CA VAL A 99 -4.52 12.21 9.76
C VAL A 99 -5.00 13.28 10.78
N ALA A 100 -5.47 14.44 10.32
CA ALA A 100 -6.87 14.73 10.43
C ALA A 100 -7.56 13.41 10.10
N THR A 101 -7.88 12.68 11.16
CA THR A 101 -9.21 12.09 11.25
C THR A 101 -10.10 12.97 10.38
N PRO A 102 -10.53 12.50 9.20
CA PRO A 102 -11.74 13.10 8.69
C PRO A 102 -12.68 12.92 9.86
N GLU A 103 -13.30 13.98 10.30
CA GLU A 103 -14.58 13.85 10.96
C GLU A 103 -15.48 13.21 9.91
N VAL A 104 -15.28 11.90 9.67
CA VAL A 104 -16.14 11.05 8.89
C VAL A 104 -17.39 11.12 9.72
N GLU A 105 -18.38 11.88 9.25
CA GLU A 105 -19.69 11.94 9.88
C GLU A 105 -20.05 10.50 10.26
N ARG A 106 -20.06 10.21 11.56
CA ARG A 106 -20.32 8.86 12.05
C ARG A 106 -21.66 8.46 11.48
N ARG A 107 -21.64 7.44 10.63
CA ARG A 107 -22.85 6.93 9.99
C ARG A 107 -23.59 6.00 10.93
N TYR A 108 -22.85 5.35 11.82
CA TYR A 108 -23.36 4.43 12.81
C TYR A 108 -22.90 4.87 14.21
N GLU A 109 -23.80 4.77 15.18
CA GLU A 109 -23.48 4.98 16.60
C GLU A 109 -22.66 3.83 17.17
N ASP A 110 -22.84 2.62 16.62
CA ASP A 110 -22.08 1.45 17.00
C ASP A 110 -20.69 1.45 16.38
N ASP A 111 -19.66 1.37 17.24
CA ASP A 111 -18.26 1.44 16.82
C ASP A 111 -17.86 0.29 15.87
N ALA A 112 -18.43 -0.91 16.03
CA ALA A 112 -18.10 -2.04 15.15
C ALA A 112 -18.78 -1.90 13.78
N GLU A 113 -20.01 -1.37 13.74
CA GLU A 113 -20.69 -1.04 12.47
C GLU A 113 -19.94 0.06 11.72
N GLN A 114 -19.50 1.10 12.43
CA GLN A 114 -18.69 2.17 11.84
C GLN A 114 -17.35 1.64 11.31
N HIS A 115 -16.68 0.77 12.06
CA HIS A 115 -15.41 0.16 11.63
C HIS A 115 -15.56 -0.70 10.37
N ILE A 116 -16.64 -1.48 10.26
CA ILE A 116 -16.95 -2.27 9.05
C ILE A 116 -17.23 -1.33 7.86
N TRP A 117 -17.94 -0.23 8.09
CA TRP A 117 -18.24 0.76 7.05
C TRP A 117 -16.97 1.43 6.49
N GLU A 118 -15.97 1.66 7.33
CA GLU A 118 -14.70 2.29 6.97
C GLU A 118 -13.68 1.32 6.36
N THR A 119 -13.98 0.02 6.31
CA THR A 119 -13.02 -1.00 5.86
C THR A 119 -12.67 -0.77 4.37
N PRO A 120 -11.39 -0.50 4.04
CA PRO A 120 -10.95 -0.29 2.67
C PRO A 120 -10.99 -1.61 1.89
N GLY A 121 -11.22 -1.53 0.58
CA GLY A 121 -11.25 -2.70 -0.31
C GLY A 121 -12.58 -3.46 -0.34
N LEU A 122 -13.60 -3.04 0.42
CA LEU A 122 -14.96 -3.56 0.34
C LEU A 122 -15.87 -2.62 -0.46
N SER A 123 -16.74 -3.20 -1.29
CA SER A 123 -17.85 -2.50 -1.93
C SER A 123 -18.91 -2.11 -0.90
N GLU A 124 -19.75 -1.13 -1.26
CA GLU A 124 -20.85 -0.70 -0.40
C GLU A 124 -21.83 -1.84 -0.07
N SER A 125 -22.10 -2.72 -1.03
CA SER A 125 -22.97 -3.89 -0.84
C SER A 125 -22.38 -4.87 0.18
N GLU A 126 -21.07 -5.12 0.13
CA GLU A 126 -20.38 -6.00 1.08
C GLU A 126 -20.39 -5.41 2.50
N ARG A 127 -20.14 -4.10 2.63
CA ARG A 127 -20.24 -3.40 3.92
C ARG A 127 -21.64 -3.52 4.52
N ARG A 128 -22.69 -3.30 3.72
CA ARG A 128 -24.09 -3.44 4.17
C ARG A 128 -24.41 -4.87 4.60
N GLN A 129 -23.91 -5.88 3.88
CA GLN A 129 -24.10 -7.29 4.24
C GLN A 129 -23.42 -7.65 5.55
N LEU A 130 -22.17 -7.22 5.76
CA LEU A 130 -21.42 -7.48 6.99
C LEU A 130 -22.04 -6.80 8.22
N ILE A 131 -22.48 -5.55 8.07
CA ILE A 131 -23.22 -4.83 9.13
C ILE A 131 -24.53 -5.57 9.45
N GLY A 132 -25.25 -6.04 8.43
CA GLY A 132 -26.45 -6.86 8.62
C GLY A 132 -26.16 -8.16 9.36
N HIS A 133 -25.07 -8.85 9.02
CA HIS A 133 -24.67 -10.09 9.68
C HIS A 133 -24.31 -9.88 11.15
N LEU A 134 -23.54 -8.82 11.46
CA LEU A 134 -23.18 -8.44 12.82
C LEU A 134 -24.41 -8.22 13.70
N LYS A 135 -25.43 -7.50 13.16
CA LYS A 135 -26.69 -7.25 13.86
C LYS A 135 -27.45 -8.54 14.17
N VAL A 136 -27.50 -9.47 13.22
CA VAL A 136 -28.16 -10.77 13.42
C VAL A 136 -27.45 -11.58 14.50
N MET A 137 -26.12 -11.62 14.48
CA MET A 137 -25.33 -12.33 15.48
C MET A 137 -25.51 -11.76 16.89
N ARG A 138 -25.48 -10.42 17.04
CA ARG A 138 -25.69 -9.76 18.33
C ARG A 138 -27.11 -9.96 18.85
N ARG A 139 -28.11 -9.86 17.98
CA ARG A 139 -29.51 -10.16 18.35
C ARG A 139 -29.70 -11.62 18.79
N ALA A 140 -28.98 -12.55 18.17
CA ALA A 140 -29.01 -13.96 18.58
C ALA A 140 -28.31 -14.19 19.93
N ALA A 141 -27.27 -13.43 20.23
CA ALA A 141 -26.55 -13.47 21.52
C ALA A 141 -27.32 -12.77 22.66
N GLU A 142 -28.08 -11.73 22.36
CA GLU A 142 -28.92 -10.98 23.31
C GLU A 142 -30.29 -11.62 23.55
N ALA A 143 -30.71 -12.57 22.71
CA ALA A 143 -31.90 -13.35 22.99
C ALA A 143 -31.66 -14.09 24.32
N PRO A 144 -32.46 -13.84 25.38
CA PRO A 144 -32.39 -14.67 26.57
C PRO A 144 -32.57 -16.10 26.10
N ALA A 145 -31.81 -17.04 26.68
CA ALA A 145 -31.94 -18.46 26.44
C ALA A 145 -33.42 -18.83 26.60
N ARG A 146 -34.18 -18.77 25.50
CA ARG A 146 -35.59 -19.11 25.46
C ARG A 146 -35.62 -20.58 25.80
N ASP A 147 -36.24 -20.86 26.94
CA ASP A 147 -36.71 -22.15 27.41
C ASP A 147 -36.19 -23.30 26.56
N ARG A 148 -35.08 -23.91 26.99
CA ARG A 148 -34.95 -25.35 26.74
C ARG A 148 -36.18 -25.95 27.42
N PRO A 149 -37.14 -26.55 26.71
CA PRO A 149 -38.12 -27.39 27.39
C PRO A 149 -37.28 -28.44 28.13
N GLN A 150 -37.36 -28.41 29.46
CA GLN A 150 -36.88 -29.48 30.31
C GLN A 150 -37.73 -30.67 29.88
N ALA A 151 -37.20 -31.48 28.97
CA ALA A 151 -37.83 -32.73 28.59
C ALA A 151 -37.90 -33.51 29.90
N ASP A 152 -39.11 -33.59 30.46
CA ASP A 152 -39.45 -34.50 31.54
C ASP A 152 -39.05 -35.89 31.07
N VAL A 153 -37.87 -36.32 31.52
CA VAL A 153 -37.42 -37.71 31.41
C VAL A 153 -38.21 -38.47 32.47
N HIS A 154 -39.52 -38.57 32.28
CA HIS A 154 -40.27 -39.66 32.88
C HIS A 154 -39.90 -40.92 32.09
N GLU A 155 -39.03 -41.70 32.72
CA GLU A 155 -38.63 -43.05 32.37
C GLU A 155 -39.82 -43.88 31.87
N LEU A 156 -39.97 -44.00 30.55
CA LEU A 156 -40.68 -45.13 29.97
C LEU A 156 -39.71 -46.30 29.83
N ARG A 157 -39.24 -46.82 30.97
CA ARG A 157 -38.45 -48.06 31.01
C ARG A 157 -39.42 -49.24 31.06
N ARG A 158 -39.56 -49.87 29.88
CA ARG A 158 -39.88 -51.29 29.63
C ARG A 158 -41.36 -51.72 29.71
N ARG A 159 -41.89 -52.00 28.51
CA ARG A 159 -42.64 -53.24 28.25
C ARG A 159 -41.87 -54.45 28.83
N SER A 160 -42.59 -55.33 29.53
CA SER A 160 -42.63 -56.79 29.30
C SER A 160 -43.15 -57.49 30.56
N SER A 161 -44.46 -57.73 30.64
CA SER A 161 -45.07 -59.07 30.69
C SER A 161 -46.58 -58.97 30.72
#